data_AF-A0A4U2ZY53-F1
#
_entry.id   AF-A0A4U2ZY53-F1
#
_cell.length_a   1.000
_cell.length_b   1.000
_cell.length_c   1.000
_cell.angle_alpha   90.00
_cell.angle_beta   90.00
_cell.angle_gamma   90.00
#
_symmetry.space_group_name_H-M   'P 1'
#
loop_
_entity.id
_entity.type
_entity.pdbx_description
1 polymer ?
#
loop_
_entity_poly.entity_id
_entity_poly.type
_entity_poly.pdbx_seq_one_letter_code
_entity_poly.pdbx_strand_id
1 'polypeptide(L)' 'LLEGLFLGVLGSIIPIGLILVMYNSLQGVFNEKLGGTIFELLPYNPFVFQLAGLLMLIGALIGMWGSVMSIRRFLKV' A
#
# COMPACT_ATOMS: atom_id res chain seq x y z
N LEU A 1 -16.44 10.00 -9.52
CA LEU A 1 -15.19 10.46 -8.86
C LEU A 1 -15.21 10.15 -7.36
N LEU A 2 -16.15 10.69 -6.58
CA LEU A 2 -16.27 10.43 -5.14
C LEU A 2 -16.41 8.93 -4.81
N GLU A 3 -17.32 8.20 -5.46
CA GLU A 3 -17.48 6.74 -5.25
C GLU A 3 -16.20 5.95 -5.58
N GLY A 4 -15.44 6.39 -6.60
CA GLY A 4 -14.14 5.80 -6.95
C GLY A 4 -13.05 6.06 -5.92
N LEU A 5 -13.03 7.26 -5.35
CA LEU A 5 -12.08 7.60 -4.29
C LEU A 5 -12.32 6.72 -3.06
N PHE A 6 -13.58 6.56 -2.63
CA PHE A 6 -13.92 5.69 -1.49
C PHE A 6 -13.52 4.23 -1.75
N LEU A 7 -13.81 3.70 -2.94
CA LEU A 7 -13.40 2.35 -3.31
C LEU A 7 -11.87 2.20 -3.40
N GLY A 8 -11.15 3.22 -3.87
CA GLY A 8 -9.69 3.23 -3.92
C GLY A 8 -9.02 3.29 -2.55
N VAL A 9 -9.56 4.12 -1.65
CA VAL A 9 -9.09 4.22 -0.25
C VAL A 9 -9.36 2.91 0.49
N LEU A 10 -10.56 2.35 0.38
CA LEU A 10 -10.87 1.04 0.98
C LEU A 10 -10.04 -0.09 0.36
N GLY A 11 -9.81 -0.05 -0.95
CA GLY A 11 -8.94 -0.98 -1.65
C GLY A 11 -7.47 -0.92 -1.20
N SER A 12 -7.00 0.25 -0.74
CA SER A 12 -5.63 0.43 -0.24
C SER A 12 -5.38 -0.25 1.12
N ILE A 13 -6.43 -0.62 1.86
CA ILE A 13 -6.30 -1.31 3.15
C ILE A 13 -5.64 -2.69 2.96
N ILE A 14 -5.95 -3.38 1.86
CA ILE A 14 -5.39 -4.70 1.54
C ILE A 14 -3.86 -4.66 1.37
N PRO A 15 -3.27 -3.83 0.49
CA PRO A 15 -1.83 -3.75 0.33
C PRO A 15 -1.12 -3.20 1.59
N ILE A 16 -1.76 -2.29 2.34
CA ILE A 16 -1.20 -1.79 3.62
C ILE A 16 -1.07 -2.94 4.62
N GLY A 17 -2.14 -3.73 4.81
CA GLY A 17 -2.12 -4.92 5.67
C GLY A 17 -1.10 -5.96 5.21
N LEU A 18 -0.99 -6.17 3.90
CA LEU A 18 -0.01 -7.09 3.32
C LEU A 18 1.43 -6.69 3.64
N ILE A 19 1.77 -5.40 3.50
CA ILE A 19 3.11 -4.88 3.85
C ILE A 19 3.38 -5.06 5.34
N LEU A 20 2.42 -4.74 6.22
CA LEU A 20 2.58 -4.89 7.67
C LEU A 20 2.89 -6.33 8.07
N VAL A 21 2.17 -7.30 7.50
CA VAL A 21 2.36 -8.74 7.77
C VAL A 21 3.67 -9.24 7.17
N MET A 22 3.98 -8.87 5.93
CA MET A 22 5.24 -9.23 5.28
C MET A 22 6.43 -8.69 6.06
N TYR A 23 6.39 -7.43 6.49
CA TYR A 23 7.51 -6.78 7.17
C TYR A 23 7.78 -7.40 8.55
N ASN A 24 6.72 -7.71 9.32
CA ASN A 24 6.88 -8.43 10.60
C ASN A 24 7.47 -9.83 10.40
N SER A 25 6.95 -10.59 9.42
CA SER A 25 7.44 -11.94 9.13
C SER A 25 8.88 -11.94 8.64
N LEU A 26 9.23 -10.98 7.77
CA LEU A 26 10.58 -10.80 7.26
C LEU A 26 11.54 -10.38 8.37
N GLN A 27 11.13 -9.50 9.29
CA GLN A 27 11.95 -9.13 10.44
C GLN A 27 12.31 -10.32 11.30
N GLY A 28 11.37 -11.19 11.66
CA GLY A 28 11.68 -12.39 12.46
C GLY A 28 12.73 -13.28 11.80
N VAL A 29 12.54 -13.58 10.51
CA VAL A 29 13.43 -14.48 9.76
C VAL A 29 14.80 -13.86 9.49
N PHE A 30 14.85 -12.56 9.16
CA PHE A 30 16.10 -11.88 8.87
C PHE A 30 16.89 -11.58 10.13
N ASN A 31 16.25 -11.24 11.25
CA ASN A 31 16.97 -10.96 12.49
C ASN A 31 17.65 -12.22 13.05
N GLU A 32 17.02 -13.39 12.90
CA GLU A 32 17.65 -14.70 13.19
C GLU A 32 18.80 -15.05 12.24
N LYS A 33 18.73 -14.65 10.96
CA LYS A 33 19.73 -15.02 9.93
C LYS A 33 20.87 -14.02 9.75
N LEU A 34 20.68 -12.75 10.11
CA LEU A 34 21.60 -11.64 9.79
C LEU A 34 22.09 -10.88 11.02
N GLY A 35 21.73 -11.31 12.24
CA GLY A 35 22.20 -10.71 13.48
C GLY A 35 23.72 -10.57 13.50
N GLY A 36 24.22 -9.36 13.26
CA GLY A 36 25.65 -9.02 13.19
C GLY A 36 26.19 -8.55 11.82
N THR A 37 25.35 -8.41 10.79
CA THR A 37 25.78 -8.00 9.42
C THR A 37 25.24 -6.61 9.03
N ILE A 38 25.91 -5.92 8.10
CA ILE A 38 25.56 -4.58 7.55
C ILE A 38 24.12 -4.50 6.96
N PHE A 39 23.46 -5.65 6.73
CA PHE A 39 22.07 -5.76 6.28
C PHE A 39 21.08 -5.80 7.46
N GLU A 40 21.20 -4.85 8.37
CA GLU A 40 20.19 -4.63 9.40
C GLU A 40 18.92 -4.08 8.73
N LEU A 41 17.77 -4.72 8.96
CA LEU A 41 16.51 -4.23 8.42
C LEU A 41 16.27 -2.80 8.91
N LEU A 42 15.81 -1.94 7.99
CA LEU A 42 15.47 -0.58 8.33
C LEU A 42 14.50 -0.57 9.54
N PRO A 43 14.66 0.39 10.46
CA PRO A 43 13.77 0.50 11.60
C PRO A 43 12.33 0.67 11.11
N TYR A 44 11.45 -0.19 11.63
CA TYR A 44 10.02 -0.26 11.29
C TYR A 44 9.36 1.12 11.30
N ASN A 45 9.74 1.95 12.27
CA ASN A 45 9.34 3.34 12.37
C ASN A 45 10.55 4.24 12.02
N PRO A 46 10.48 5.22 11.08
CA PRO A 46 9.29 5.77 10.42
C PRO A 46 8.97 5.20 9.03
N PHE A 47 9.74 4.23 8.53
CA PHE A 47 9.66 3.76 7.15
C PHE A 47 8.27 3.21 6.76
N VAL A 48 7.64 2.44 7.65
CA VAL A 48 6.33 1.83 7.38
C VAL A 48 5.23 2.88 7.22
N PHE A 49 5.31 4.01 7.92
CA PHE A 49 4.35 5.10 7.74
C PHE A 49 4.50 5.81 6.40
N GLN A 50 5.74 5.99 5.91
CA GLN A 50 5.99 6.55 4.59
C GLN A 50 5.46 5.63 3.48
N LEU A 51 5.68 4.32 3.60
CA LEU A 51 5.12 3.32 2.69
C LEU A 51 3.60 3.28 2.72
N ALA A 52 2.99 3.30 3.91
CA ALA A 52 1.54 3.31 4.06
C ALA A 52 0.91 4.55 3.41
N GLY A 53 1.53 5.73 3.61
CA GLY A 53 1.09 6.96 2.96
C GLY A 53 1.19 6.88 1.43
N LEU A 54 2.29 6.33 0.90
CA LEU A 54 2.47 6.15 -0.54
C LEU A 54 1.43 5.19 -1.13
N LEU A 55 1.18 4.06 -0.47
CA LEU A 55 0.18 3.07 -0.88
C LEU A 55 -1.24 3.64 -0.83
N MET A 56 -1.57 4.43 0.18
CA MET A 56 -2.85 5.12 0.27
C MET A 56 -3.02 6.10 -0.91
N LEU A 57 -1.97 6.86 -1.24
CA LEU A 57 -1.98 7.82 -2.34
C LEU A 57 -2.17 7.10 -3.69
N ILE A 58 -1.42 6.01 -3.92
CA ILE A 58 -1.56 5.17 -5.13
C ILE A 58 -2.97 4.55 -5.20
N GLY A 59 -3.49 4.00 -4.10
CA GLY A 59 -4.82 3.41 -4.06
C GLY A 59 -5.93 4.43 -4.35
N ALA A 60 -5.81 5.65 -3.82
CA ALA A 60 -6.72 6.75 -4.11
C ALA A 60 -6.66 7.17 -5.60
N LEU A 61 -5.46 7.27 -6.19
CA LEU A 61 -5.30 7.58 -7.62
C LEU A 61 -5.91 6.49 -8.51
N ILE A 62 -5.68 5.22 -8.21
CA ILE A 62 -6.24 4.08 -8.96
C ILE A 62 -7.78 4.07 -8.85
N GLY A 63 -8.33 4.27 -7.65
CA GLY A 63 -9.78 4.32 -7.45
C GLY A 63 -10.44 5.49 -8.20
N MET A 64 -9.77 6.64 -8.22
CA MET A 64 -10.20 7.79 -9.00
C MET A 64 -10.18 7.49 -10.51
N TRP A 65 -9.10 6.89 -11.02
CA TRP A 65 -8.95 6.52 -12.43
C TRP A 65 -9.98 5.47 -12.86
N GLY A 66 -10.24 4.47 -12.02
CA GLY A 66 -11.26 3.44 -12.24
C GLY A 66 -12.67 4.03 -12.33
N SER A 67 -12.99 5.01 -11.49
CA SER A 67 -14.28 5.72 -11.57
C SER A 67 -14.40 6.58 -12.82
N VAL A 68 -13.32 7.24 -13.27
CA VAL A 68 -13.32 7.99 -14.53
C VAL A 68 -13.55 7.06 -15.73
N MET A 69 -12.91 5.88 -15.73
CA MET A 69 -13.10 4.88 -16.78
C MET A 69 -14.53 4.31 -16.80
N SER A 70 -15.15 4.13 -15.63
CA SER A 70 -16.55 3.71 -15.51
C SER A 70 -17.53 4.75 -16.06
N ILE A 71 -17.32 6.03 -15.72
CA ILE A 71 -18.14 7.16 -16.23
C ILE A 71 -18.04 7.26 -17.76
N ARG A 72 -16.82 7.12 -18.31
CA ARG A 72 -16.59 7.12 -19.77
C ARG A 72 -17.27 5.94 -20.48
N ARG A 73 -17.53 4.82 -19.80
CA ARG A 73 -18.26 3.68 -20.38
C ARG A 73 -19.78 3.84 -20.34
N PHE A 74 -20.31 4.54 -19.33
CA PHE A 74 -21.75 4.79 -19.19
C PHE A 74 -22.26 5.94 -20.05
N LEU A 75 -21.44 6.96 -20.27
CA LEU A 75 -21.70 8.00 -21.27
C LEU A 75 -21.06 7.55 -22.58
N LYS A 76 -21.83 6.88 -23.44
CA LYS A 76 -21.47 6.61 -24.85
C LYS A 76 -21.04 7.93 -25.53
N VAL A 77 -19.72 8.13 -25.64
CA VAL A 77 -19.00 8.90 -26.66
C VAL A 77 -17.72 8.15 -26.98
#